data_AF-A0A942ESG7-F1
#
_entry.id   AF-A0A942ESG7-F1
#
_cell.length_a   1.000
_cell.length_b   1.000
_cell.length_c   1.000
_cell.angle_alpha   90.00
_cell.angle_beta   90.00
_cell.angle_gamma   90.00
#
_symmetry.space_group_name_H-M   'P 1'
#
loop_
_entity.id
_entity.type
_entity.pdbx_description
1 polymer ?
#
loop_
_entity_poly.entity_id
_entity_poly.type
_entity_poly.pdbx_seq_one_letter_code
_entity_poly.pdbx_strand_id
1 'polypeptide(L)'
;MNRHSLRYFFATLFFISLSFQPDFSFAFRNLGAPVKEGISWGSYVGPGKTGRTDTIYVVLGRYKESVSLLAVHPDTGEIRQFDGPLPNEMGSWGFAVDQENRIYLGSYYHAHLLRFDPRTGMWEDLGRPAGESESFICALTTAPDGKIWGGTFPSAKLFSYDPKTGETKNLVALSIGDLE
;
A
#
# COMPACT_ATOMS: atom_id res chain seq x y z
N MET A 1 30.43 15.29 77.24
CA MET A 1 30.32 14.96 75.81
C MET A 1 30.35 16.27 75.03
N ASN A 2 31.43 16.53 74.29
CA ASN A 2 31.86 17.87 73.88
C ASN A 2 31.08 18.42 72.66
N ARG A 3 30.74 19.71 72.67
CA ARG A 3 29.96 20.45 71.64
C ARG A 3 30.53 20.43 70.21
N HIS A 4 31.70 19.85 69.99
CA HIS A 4 32.37 19.78 68.68
C HIS A 4 32.08 18.52 67.86
N SER A 5 31.50 17.45 68.44
CA SER A 5 31.12 16.25 67.67
C SER A 5 29.73 16.32 67.03
N LEU A 6 28.88 17.25 67.46
CA LEU A 6 27.51 17.39 66.94
C LEU A 6 27.43 18.16 65.62
N ARG A 7 28.50 18.89 65.26
CA ARG A 7 28.54 19.74 64.06
C ARG A 7 28.86 18.97 62.77
N TYR A 8 29.41 17.76 62.89
CA TYR A 8 29.67 16.88 61.75
C TYR A 8 28.54 15.88 61.49
N PHE A 9 27.65 15.64 62.46
CA PHE A 9 26.54 14.69 62.28
C PHE A 9 25.41 15.26 61.41
N PHE A 10 25.20 16.57 61.44
CA PHE A 10 24.21 17.24 60.58
C PHE A 10 24.72 17.52 59.15
N ALA A 11 26.04 17.55 58.92
CA ALA A 11 26.59 17.76 57.58
C ALA A 11 26.50 16.52 56.68
N THR A 12 26.47 15.32 57.26
CA THR A 12 26.32 14.07 56.49
C THR A 12 24.87 13.70 56.17
N LEU A 13 23.88 14.21 56.93
CA LEU A 13 22.48 13.89 56.67
C LEU A 13 21.84 14.75 55.57
N PHE A 14 22.42 15.91 55.23
CA PHE A 14 21.91 16.78 54.17
C PHE A 14 22.41 16.39 52.76
N PHE A 15 23.33 15.43 52.66
CA PHE A 15 23.87 14.96 51.38
C PHE A 15 23.19 13.69 50.83
N ILE A 16 22.29 13.07 51.60
CA ILE A 16 21.62 11.82 51.18
C ILE A 16 20.17 12.08 50.73
N SER A 17 19.59 13.24 51.05
CA SER A 17 18.21 13.59 50.67
C SER A 17 18.06 14.23 49.28
N LEU A 18 19.14 14.36 48.50
CA LEU A 18 19.12 15.02 47.19
C LEU A 18 19.41 14.09 45.99
N SER A 19 19.11 12.80 46.10
CA SER A 19 19.36 11.83 45.01
C SER A 19 18.16 10.97 44.62
N PHE A 20 16.96 11.22 45.16
CA PHE A 20 15.74 10.68 44.54
C PHE A 20 15.30 11.61 43.43
N GLN A 21 16.05 11.61 42.32
CA GLN A 21 15.43 11.95 41.06
C GLN A 21 14.46 10.82 40.74
N PRO A 22 13.17 11.07 40.46
CA PRO A 22 12.37 10.05 39.82
C PRO A 22 13.13 9.66 38.55
N ASP A 23 13.42 8.37 38.40
CA ASP A 23 13.87 7.82 37.13
C ASP A 23 12.73 8.09 36.13
N PHE A 24 12.77 9.27 35.50
CA PHE A 24 12.04 9.48 34.26
C PHE A 24 12.73 8.57 33.27
N SER A 25 12.24 7.33 33.20
CA SER A 25 12.45 6.46 32.07
C SER A 25 11.85 7.20 30.89
N PHE A 26 12.69 7.93 30.16
CA PHE A 26 12.44 8.23 28.78
C PHE A 26 12.47 6.88 28.06
N ALA A 27 11.35 6.17 28.13
CA ALA A 27 11.14 5.00 27.31
C ALA A 27 11.18 5.52 25.87
N PHE A 28 12.29 5.28 25.20
CA PHE A 28 12.37 5.45 23.77
C PHE A 28 11.35 4.50 23.16
N ARG A 29 10.17 5.02 22.84
CA ARG A 29 9.15 4.27 22.11
C ARG A 29 9.59 4.29 20.66
N ASN A 30 10.13 3.17 20.18
CA ASN A 30 10.33 2.97 18.76
C ASN A 30 8.95 2.98 18.09
N LEU A 31 8.62 4.08 17.41
CA LEU A 31 7.37 4.26 16.66
C LEU A 31 7.47 3.66 15.24
N GLY A 32 8.55 2.95 14.93
CA GLY A 32 8.88 2.47 13.59
C GLY A 32 9.72 3.48 12.81
N ALA A 33 9.99 3.14 11.55
CA ALA A 33 10.60 4.09 10.62
C ALA A 33 9.58 5.20 10.28
N PRO A 34 9.96 6.49 10.35
CA PRO A 34 9.06 7.56 9.90
C PRO A 34 8.71 7.35 8.43
N VAL A 35 7.44 7.59 8.05
CA VAL A 35 7.05 7.64 6.63
C VAL A 35 7.82 8.79 5.99
N LYS A 36 8.89 8.48 5.26
CA LYS A 36 9.75 9.52 4.67
C LYS A 36 9.09 10.15 3.45
N GLU A 37 8.31 9.38 2.71
CA GLU A 37 7.52 9.77 1.53
C GLU A 37 6.38 8.76 1.38
N GLY A 38 5.15 9.23 1.13
CA GLY A 38 3.99 8.38 0.84
C GLY A 38 3.12 9.08 -0.19
N ILE A 39 2.96 8.48 -1.36
CA ILE A 39 2.18 9.02 -2.46
C ILE A 39 0.82 8.33 -2.46
N SER A 40 -0.26 9.11 -2.37
CA SER A 40 -1.59 8.62 -2.72
C SER A 40 -1.75 8.72 -4.24
N TRP A 41 -1.71 7.57 -4.92
CA TRP A 41 -1.85 7.52 -6.38
C TRP A 41 -3.30 7.71 -6.80
N GLY A 42 -4.24 7.14 -6.05
CA GLY A 42 -5.65 7.29 -6.33
C GLY A 42 -6.52 6.88 -5.16
N SER A 43 -7.78 7.30 -5.19
CA SER A 43 -8.80 6.88 -4.25
C SER A 43 -10.04 6.42 -5.01
N TYR A 44 -10.52 5.22 -4.70
CA TYR A 44 -11.57 4.56 -5.46
C TYR A 44 -12.62 4.02 -4.51
N VAL A 45 -13.87 4.01 -4.93
CA VAL A 45 -14.93 3.30 -4.22
C VAL A 45 -14.99 1.88 -4.76
N GLY A 46 -15.05 0.88 -3.88
CA GLY A 46 -15.02 -0.52 -4.27
C GLY A 46 -15.76 -1.43 -3.29
N PRO A 47 -15.82 -2.73 -3.61
CA PRO A 47 -16.50 -3.71 -2.77
C PRO A 47 -15.71 -4.00 -1.50
N GLY A 48 -16.39 -4.05 -0.35
CA GLY A 48 -15.83 -4.54 0.90
C GLY A 48 -15.90 -6.07 1.02
N LYS A 49 -15.67 -6.58 2.23
CA LYS A 49 -15.65 -8.03 2.53
C LYS A 49 -16.94 -8.78 2.18
N THR A 50 -18.07 -8.05 2.18
CA THR A 50 -19.39 -8.62 1.90
C THR A 50 -19.75 -8.61 0.41
N GLY A 51 -18.89 -8.04 -0.44
CA GLY A 51 -19.17 -7.79 -1.86
C GLY A 51 -20.04 -6.56 -2.11
N ARG A 52 -20.55 -5.89 -1.07
CA ARG A 52 -21.23 -4.60 -1.22
C ARG A 52 -20.20 -3.51 -1.46
N THR A 53 -20.54 -2.55 -2.32
CA THR A 53 -19.75 -1.35 -2.55
C THR A 53 -19.89 -0.39 -1.37
N ASP A 54 -19.06 -0.58 -0.36
CA ASP A 54 -19.11 0.13 0.93
C ASP A 54 -17.73 0.52 1.46
N THR A 55 -16.69 0.41 0.64
CA THR A 55 -15.29 0.62 1.05
C THR A 55 -14.62 1.64 0.14
N ILE A 56 -13.86 2.57 0.73
CA ILE A 56 -12.96 3.47 0.00
C ILE A 56 -11.57 2.84 0.00
N TYR A 57 -11.00 2.70 -1.18
CA TYR A 57 -9.66 2.20 -1.40
C TYR A 57 -8.70 3.34 -1.73
N VAL A 58 -7.63 3.48 -0.95
CA VAL A 58 -6.54 4.42 -1.25
C VAL A 58 -5.32 3.62 -1.69
N VAL A 59 -4.84 3.88 -2.90
CA VAL A 59 -3.63 3.25 -3.44
C VAL A 59 -2.43 4.06 -3.00
N LEU A 60 -1.63 3.49 -2.10
CA LEU A 60 -0.40 4.09 -1.62
C LEU A 60 0.80 3.50 -2.34
N GLY A 61 1.68 4.39 -2.78
CA GLY A 61 2.98 4.06 -3.34
C GLY A 61 4.10 4.69 -2.51
N ARG A 62 5.16 3.93 -2.31
CA ARG A 62 6.40 4.36 -1.70
C ARG A 62 7.53 3.97 -2.64
N TYR A 63 8.52 4.84 -2.76
CA TYR A 63 9.61 4.64 -3.71
C TYR A 63 10.36 3.35 -3.40
N LYS A 64 10.52 2.46 -4.39
CA LYS A 64 11.15 1.14 -4.27
C LYS A 64 10.56 0.26 -3.15
N GLU A 65 9.26 0.37 -2.92
CA GLU A 65 8.53 -0.54 -2.03
C GLU A 65 7.33 -1.14 -2.76
N SER A 66 6.68 -2.12 -2.14
CA SER A 66 5.42 -2.66 -2.64
C SER A 66 4.33 -1.59 -2.63
N VAL A 67 3.40 -1.68 -3.60
CA VAL A 67 2.10 -1.01 -3.50
C VAL A 67 1.40 -1.41 -2.19
N SER A 68 0.78 -0.45 -1.52
CA SER A 68 -0.10 -0.73 -0.37
C SER A 68 -1.51 -0.26 -0.72
N LEU A 69 -2.51 -1.08 -0.39
CA LEU A 69 -3.91 -0.73 -0.55
C LEU A 69 -4.53 -0.51 0.83
N LEU A 70 -5.02 0.71 1.08
CA LEU A 70 -5.77 1.00 2.29
C LEU A 70 -7.26 0.82 2.01
N ALA A 71 -7.91 -0.08 2.73
CA ALA A 71 -9.36 -0.20 2.79
C ALA A 71 -9.89 0.64 3.96
N VAL A 72 -10.69 1.66 3.65
CA VAL A 72 -11.24 2.61 4.62
C VAL A 72 -12.76 2.43 4.66
N HIS A 73 -13.28 2.15 5.85
CA HIS A 73 -14.72 2.16 6.08
C HIS A 73 -15.19 3.63 6.15
N PRO A 74 -16.08 4.08 5.24
CA PRO A 74 -16.41 5.50 5.10
C PRO A 74 -17.09 6.09 6.34
N ASP A 75 -17.97 5.33 7.01
CA ASP A 75 -18.71 5.86 8.16
C ASP A 75 -17.90 5.88 9.47
N THR A 76 -17.06 4.87 9.70
CA THR A 76 -16.34 4.71 10.98
C THR A 76 -14.91 5.22 10.93
N GLY A 77 -14.34 5.36 9.72
CA GLY A 77 -12.92 5.65 9.53
C GLY A 77 -11.99 4.48 9.90
N GLU A 78 -12.51 3.26 10.12
CA GLU A 78 -11.65 2.09 10.32
C GLU A 78 -10.79 1.86 9.06
N ILE A 79 -9.47 1.72 9.24
CA ILE A 79 -8.51 1.53 8.16
C ILE A 79 -7.86 0.16 8.29
N ARG A 80 -7.77 -0.57 7.17
CA ARG A 80 -6.96 -1.78 7.05
C ARG A 80 -5.99 -1.62 5.88
N GLN A 81 -4.72 -1.93 6.11
CA GLN A 81 -3.69 -1.88 5.08
C GLN A 81 -3.37 -3.28 4.57
N PHE A 82 -3.25 -3.41 3.25
CA PHE A 82 -2.81 -4.62 2.58
C PHE A 82 -1.62 -4.30 1.69
N ASP A 83 -0.47 -4.88 2.00
CA ASP A 83 0.73 -4.72 1.19
C ASP A 83 0.73 -5.72 0.02
N GLY A 84 1.04 -5.23 -1.17
CA GLY A 84 1.10 -6.00 -2.40
C GLY A 84 2.24 -7.02 -2.40
N PRO A 85 2.16 -8.04 -3.26
CA PRO A 85 3.00 -9.24 -3.18
C PRO A 85 4.42 -9.03 -3.74
N LEU A 86 4.64 -7.97 -4.51
CA LEU A 86 5.89 -7.73 -5.22
C LEU A 86 6.72 -6.63 -4.54
N PRO A 87 7.94 -6.93 -4.07
CA PRO A 87 8.83 -5.90 -3.52
C PRO A 87 9.31 -4.98 -4.64
N ASN A 88 9.44 -3.69 -4.33
CA ASN A 88 9.88 -2.64 -5.25
C ASN A 88 8.93 -2.38 -6.43
N GLU A 89 7.71 -2.89 -6.41
CA GLU A 89 6.66 -2.59 -7.40
C GLU A 89 5.69 -1.58 -6.80
N MET A 90 5.83 -0.31 -7.18
CA MET A 90 4.98 0.77 -6.65
C MET A 90 3.59 0.76 -7.29
N GLY A 91 2.60 1.38 -6.66
CA GLY A 91 1.20 1.38 -7.10
C GLY A 91 0.91 2.07 -8.45
N SER A 92 -0.36 2.01 -8.85
CA SER A 92 -0.86 2.54 -10.12
C SER A 92 -2.10 3.40 -9.97
N TRP A 93 -2.36 4.23 -10.99
CA TRP A 93 -3.64 4.88 -11.25
C TRP A 93 -4.70 3.92 -11.81
N GLY A 94 -4.32 2.81 -12.40
CA GLY A 94 -5.25 1.80 -12.90
C GLY A 94 -5.91 1.06 -11.74
N PHE A 95 -7.24 1.18 -11.66
CA PHE A 95 -8.09 0.45 -10.72
C PHE A 95 -9.32 -0.06 -11.46
N ALA A 96 -9.60 -1.36 -11.36
CA ALA A 96 -10.81 -1.96 -11.91
C ALA A 96 -11.38 -3.00 -10.94
N VAL A 97 -12.69 -3.27 -11.05
CA VAL A 97 -13.38 -4.29 -10.25
C VAL A 97 -14.08 -5.24 -11.20
N ASP A 98 -13.89 -6.54 -11.02
CA ASP A 98 -14.57 -7.55 -11.82
C ASP A 98 -15.95 -7.94 -11.27
N GLN A 99 -16.62 -8.88 -11.94
CA GLN A 99 -17.96 -9.33 -11.57
C GLN A 99 -17.98 -10.14 -10.26
N GLU A 100 -16.83 -10.64 -9.83
CA GLU A 100 -16.64 -11.38 -8.59
C GLU A 100 -16.15 -10.49 -7.43
N ASN A 101 -16.21 -9.16 -7.59
CA ASN A 101 -15.78 -8.16 -6.60
C ASN A 101 -14.28 -8.19 -6.28
N ARG A 102 -13.45 -8.71 -7.19
CA ARG A 102 -11.99 -8.66 -7.08
C ARG A 102 -11.48 -7.36 -7.71
N ILE A 103 -10.48 -6.78 -7.08
CA ILE A 103 -9.86 -5.52 -7.47
C ILE A 103 -8.61 -5.80 -8.28
N TYR A 104 -8.45 -5.08 -9.38
CA TYR A 104 -7.30 -5.14 -10.26
C TYR A 104 -6.54 -3.83 -10.23
N LEU A 105 -5.22 -3.92 -10.09
CA LEU A 105 -4.30 -2.79 -9.98
C LEU A 105 -3.10 -3.01 -10.89
N GLY A 106 -2.60 -1.92 -11.46
CA GLY A 106 -1.29 -1.93 -12.10
C GLY A 106 -0.14 -1.78 -11.10
N SER A 107 1.06 -2.22 -11.46
CA SER A 107 2.29 -1.78 -10.81
C SER A 107 3.10 -0.83 -11.70
N TYR A 108 3.93 -0.03 -11.04
CA TYR A 108 5.00 0.81 -11.58
C TYR A 108 6.35 0.12 -11.38
N TYR A 109 7.26 0.35 -12.33
CA TYR A 109 8.57 -0.26 -12.60
C TYR A 109 8.52 -1.42 -13.60
N HIS A 110 7.64 -2.40 -13.41
CA HIS A 110 7.56 -3.54 -14.32
C HIS A 110 6.15 -3.86 -14.85
N ALA A 111 5.17 -2.96 -14.71
CA ALA A 111 3.84 -3.12 -15.32
C ALA A 111 3.15 -4.47 -15.01
N HIS A 112 3.25 -4.94 -13.77
CA HIS A 112 2.52 -6.13 -13.32
C HIS A 112 1.04 -5.82 -13.17
N LEU A 113 0.19 -6.77 -13.56
CA LEU A 113 -1.22 -6.77 -13.21
C LEU A 113 -1.40 -7.51 -11.89
N LEU A 114 -1.86 -6.81 -10.87
CA LEU A 114 -2.12 -7.35 -9.55
C LEU A 114 -3.61 -7.53 -9.35
N ARG A 115 -4.00 -8.61 -8.67
CA ARG A 115 -5.38 -8.87 -8.22
C ARG A 115 -5.43 -8.93 -6.70
N PHE A 116 -6.44 -8.29 -6.13
CA PHE A 116 -6.75 -8.32 -4.71
C PHE A 116 -8.18 -8.79 -4.50
N ASP A 117 -8.40 -9.77 -3.61
CA ASP A 117 -9.75 -10.19 -3.20
C ASP A 117 -10.08 -9.55 -1.84
N PRO A 118 -11.00 -8.56 -1.78
CA PRO A 118 -11.42 -7.93 -0.53
C PRO A 118 -11.99 -8.88 0.51
N ARG A 119 -12.62 -9.98 0.08
CA ARG A 119 -13.25 -10.97 0.97
C ARG A 119 -12.20 -11.71 1.78
N THR A 120 -11.09 -12.09 1.15
CA THR A 120 -10.01 -12.87 1.77
C THR A 120 -8.85 -11.99 2.24
N GLY A 121 -8.69 -10.80 1.66
CA GLY A 121 -7.53 -9.93 1.87
C GLY A 121 -6.26 -10.42 1.17
N MET A 122 -6.39 -11.34 0.20
CA MET A 122 -5.25 -11.95 -0.48
C MET A 122 -4.94 -11.25 -1.80
N TRP A 123 -3.64 -11.21 -2.12
CA TRP A 123 -3.11 -10.72 -3.38
C TRP A 123 -2.66 -11.85 -4.29
N GLU A 124 -2.70 -11.58 -5.59
CA GLU A 124 -2.11 -12.40 -6.63
C GLU A 124 -1.39 -11.51 -7.65
N ASP A 125 -0.18 -11.91 -8.04
CA ASP A 125 0.51 -11.33 -9.20
C ASP A 125 0.11 -12.12 -10.45
N LEU A 126 -0.51 -11.45 -11.42
CA LEU A 126 -0.96 -12.03 -12.68
C LEU A 126 0.07 -11.84 -13.81
N GLY A 127 1.27 -11.36 -13.47
CA GLY A 127 2.38 -11.18 -14.39
C GLY A 127 2.30 -9.86 -15.17
N ARG A 128 3.05 -9.81 -16.27
CA ARG A 128 3.29 -8.58 -17.06
C ARG A 128 2.55 -8.66 -18.40
N PRO A 129 1.26 -8.28 -18.47
CA PRO A 129 0.40 -8.66 -19.58
C PRO A 129 0.76 -8.01 -20.93
N ALA A 130 1.42 -6.85 -20.89
CA ALA A 130 1.89 -6.14 -22.08
C ALA A 130 3.36 -6.47 -22.44
N GLY A 131 3.97 -7.44 -21.76
CA GLY A 131 5.34 -7.89 -21.95
C GLY A 131 6.38 -7.09 -21.16
N GLU A 132 7.64 -7.51 -21.25
CA GLU A 132 8.71 -7.02 -20.39
C GLU A 132 9.22 -5.60 -20.70
N SER A 133 8.84 -5.05 -21.87
CA SER A 133 9.23 -3.70 -22.28
C SER A 133 8.48 -2.60 -21.55
N GLU A 134 7.36 -2.93 -20.93
CA GLU A 134 6.49 -1.95 -20.27
C GLU A 134 6.86 -1.81 -18.79
N SER A 135 6.86 -0.57 -18.31
CA SER A 135 7.24 -0.23 -16.95
C SER A 135 6.06 0.21 -16.09
N PHE A 136 4.92 0.52 -16.69
CA PHE A 136 3.75 0.94 -15.93
C PHE A 136 2.44 0.54 -16.62
N ILE A 137 1.48 0.01 -15.86
CA ILE A 137 0.07 -0.04 -16.28
C ILE A 137 -0.57 1.26 -15.80
N CYS A 138 -1.03 2.10 -16.70
CA CYS A 138 -1.50 3.46 -16.38
C CYS A 138 -3.00 3.53 -16.08
N ALA A 139 -3.79 2.66 -16.69
CA ALA A 139 -5.24 2.65 -16.56
C ALA A 139 -5.75 1.20 -16.69
N LEU A 140 -6.86 0.92 -16.02
CA LEU A 140 -7.56 -0.36 -16.08
C LEU A 140 -9.06 -0.11 -16.21
N THR A 141 -9.76 -1.01 -16.89
CA THR A 141 -11.22 -1.04 -16.92
C THR A 141 -11.72 -2.47 -17.06
N THR A 142 -12.89 -2.75 -16.49
CA THR A 142 -13.61 -4.01 -16.71
C THR A 142 -14.55 -3.82 -17.89
N ALA A 143 -14.40 -4.64 -18.92
CA ALA A 143 -15.29 -4.65 -20.08
C ALA A 143 -16.60 -5.42 -19.79
N PRO A 144 -17.69 -5.20 -20.56
CA PRO A 144 -18.96 -5.90 -20.36
C PRO A 144 -18.88 -7.44 -20.46
N ASP A 145 -17.89 -7.96 -21.20
CA ASP A 145 -17.62 -9.40 -21.30
C ASP A 145 -16.88 -9.98 -20.08
N GLY A 146 -16.53 -9.13 -19.11
CA GLY A 146 -15.82 -9.48 -17.87
C GLY A 146 -14.30 -9.42 -17.98
N LYS A 147 -13.74 -9.10 -19.15
CA LYS A 147 -12.28 -8.98 -19.30
C LYS A 147 -11.77 -7.68 -18.71
N ILE A 148 -10.56 -7.73 -18.17
CA ILE A 148 -9.84 -6.56 -17.68
C ILE A 148 -8.96 -6.03 -18.81
N TRP A 149 -9.16 -4.78 -19.18
CA TRP A 149 -8.37 -4.09 -20.20
C TRP A 149 -7.46 -3.08 -19.54
N GLY A 150 -6.25 -2.92 -20.07
CA GLY A 150 -5.29 -1.96 -19.54
C GLY A 150 -4.38 -1.36 -20.60
N GLY A 151 -4.01 -0.10 -20.37
CA GLY A 151 -3.04 0.63 -21.19
C GLY A 151 -1.72 0.80 -20.45
N THR A 152 -0.60 0.72 -21.15
CA THR A 152 0.74 0.75 -20.55
C THR A 152 1.65 1.87 -21.04
N PHE A 153 2.73 2.11 -20.30
CA PHE A 153 3.84 2.98 -20.64
C PHE A 153 5.15 2.16 -20.63
N PRO A 154 6.14 2.45 -21.51
CA PRO A 154 6.23 3.62 -22.39
C PRO A 154 5.61 3.46 -23.78
N SER A 155 5.26 2.25 -24.19
CA SER A 155 4.97 1.99 -25.61
C SER A 155 3.49 2.13 -25.97
N ALA A 156 2.65 2.63 -25.04
CA ALA A 156 1.20 2.77 -25.23
C ALA A 156 0.51 1.49 -25.69
N LYS A 157 0.98 0.32 -25.20
CA LYS A 157 0.36 -0.97 -25.54
C LYS A 157 -0.98 -1.10 -24.84
N LEU A 158 -1.87 -1.85 -25.48
CA LEU A 158 -3.16 -2.24 -24.94
C LEU A 158 -3.11 -3.73 -24.64
N PHE A 159 -3.64 -4.18 -23.52
CA PHE A 159 -3.81 -5.60 -23.25
C PHE A 159 -5.22 -5.90 -22.75
N SER A 160 -5.62 -7.15 -22.89
CA SER A 160 -6.79 -7.72 -22.21
C SER A 160 -6.39 -8.94 -21.40
N TYR A 161 -6.91 -9.08 -20.20
CA TYR A 161 -6.79 -10.25 -19.33
C TYR A 161 -8.19 -10.83 -19.08
N ASP A 162 -8.33 -12.14 -19.21
CA ASP A 162 -9.58 -12.85 -18.92
C ASP A 162 -9.52 -13.49 -17.52
N PRO A 163 -10.30 -13.00 -16.53
CA PRO A 163 -10.31 -13.55 -15.18
C PRO A 163 -10.77 -15.01 -15.06
N LYS A 164 -11.49 -15.52 -16.07
CA LYS A 164 -12.04 -16.89 -16.07
C LYS A 164 -11.01 -17.91 -16.53
N THR A 165 -10.21 -17.56 -17.53
CA THR A 165 -9.21 -18.46 -18.12
C THR A 165 -7.79 -18.17 -17.66
N GLY A 166 -7.53 -16.96 -17.16
CA GLY A 166 -6.17 -16.47 -16.87
C GLY A 166 -5.39 -16.06 -18.11
N GLU A 167 -6.01 -16.08 -19.29
CA GLU A 167 -5.34 -15.74 -20.54
C GLU A 167 -5.14 -14.23 -20.68
N THR A 168 -3.99 -13.86 -21.24
CA THR A 168 -3.67 -12.48 -21.59
C THR A 168 -3.46 -12.36 -23.09
N LYS A 169 -4.03 -11.31 -23.68
CA LYS A 169 -3.73 -10.89 -25.05
C LYS A 169 -3.08 -9.50 -25.04
N ASN A 170 -1.88 -9.41 -25.58
CA ASN A 170 -1.20 -8.16 -25.85
C ASN A 170 -1.59 -7.67 -27.24
N LEU A 171 -2.03 -6.42 -27.34
CA LEU A 171 -2.39 -5.73 -28.55
C LEU A 171 -1.37 -4.60 -28.72
N VAL A 172 -0.53 -4.73 -29.75
CA VAL A 172 0.44 -3.70 -30.11
C VAL A 172 -0.32 -2.40 -30.39
N ALA A 173 0.29 -1.26 -30.07
CA ALA A 173 -0.29 0.05 -30.40
C ALA A 173 -0.75 0.03 -31.86
N LEU A 174 -2.06 0.23 -32.07
CA LEU A 174 -2.68 0.25 -33.39
C LEU A 174 -1.83 1.13 -34.29
N SER A 175 -1.20 0.53 -35.29
CA SER A 175 -0.72 1.32 -36.41
C SER A 175 -1.99 1.85 -37.10
N ILE A 176 -2.01 3.12 -37.48
CA ILE A 176 -3.17 3.73 -38.15
C ILE A 176 -3.57 2.98 -39.45
N GLY A 177 -2.77 2.02 -39.93
CA GLY A 177 -3.06 1.22 -41.12
C GLY A 177 -3.91 -0.04 -40.91
N ASP A 178 -4.28 -0.41 -39.67
CA ASP A 178 -5.03 -1.65 -39.40
C ASP A 178 -6.56 -1.45 -39.32
N LEU A 179 -7.07 -0.30 -39.77
CA LEU A 179 -8.50 0.07 -39.77
C LEU A 179 -9.09 0.30 -41.19
N GLU A 180 -8.54 -0.34 -42.23
CA GLU A 180 -9.15 -0.38 -43.58
C GLU A 180 -9.79 -1.74 -43.91
#